data_AF-A0A212LMS4-F1
#
_entry.id   AF-A0A212LMS4-F1
#
_cell.length_a   1.000
_cell.length_b   1.000
_cell.length_c   1.000
_cell.angle_alpha   90.00
_cell.angle_beta   90.00
_cell.angle_gamma   90.00
#
_symmetry.space_group_name_H-M   'P 1'
#
loop_
_entity.id
_entity.type
_entity.pdbx_description
1 polymer ?
#
loop_
_entity_poly.entity_id
_entity_poly.type
_entity_poly.pdbx_seq_one_letter_code
_entity_poly.pdbx_strand_id
1 'polypeptide(L)'
;MKKLIWIAMVLFCLGVAGLALAAQEQPPAPVPADPAATNFAAAYPSVKEKLPPLPVPPASMNDAKATAAYIAAVDAYLKAAQGYIDASGNDVNFIIRERNTAIESANQVVANYNAFFKLEEKK
;
A
#
# COMPACT_ATOMS: atom_id res chain seq x y z
N MET A 1 8.26 63.79 32.93
CA MET A 1 8.94 62.87 31.97
C MET A 1 9.28 61.50 32.56
N LYS A 2 9.85 61.39 33.78
CA LYS A 2 10.19 60.09 34.41
C LYS A 2 9.03 59.09 34.56
N LYS A 3 7.80 59.54 34.82
CA LYS A 3 6.62 58.65 34.99
C LYS A 3 6.12 58.02 33.68
N LEU A 4 6.25 58.73 32.54
CA LEU A 4 5.91 58.18 31.22
C LEU A 4 6.91 57.11 30.78
N ILE A 5 8.19 57.26 31.15
CA ILE A 5 9.24 56.28 30.83
C ILE A 5 9.00 54.96 31.59
N TRP A 6 8.54 55.02 32.84
CA TRP A 6 8.19 53.82 33.62
C TRP A 6 6.97 53.08 33.07
N ILE A 7 5.94 53.80 32.62
CA ILE A 7 4.74 53.19 32.02
C ILE A 7 5.08 52.52 30.68
N ALA A 8 5.91 53.15 29.85
CA ALA A 8 6.37 52.58 28.59
C ALA A 8 7.24 51.32 28.80
N MET A 9 8.07 51.31 29.85
CA MET A 9 8.92 50.16 30.18
C MET A 9 8.12 48.97 30.74
N VAL A 10 7.08 49.23 31.54
CA VAL A 10 6.16 48.18 32.03
C VAL A 10 5.34 47.59 30.89
N LEU A 11 4.84 48.42 29.96
CA LEU A 11 4.13 47.96 28.76
C LEU A 11 5.03 47.14 27.83
N PHE A 12 6.30 47.51 27.70
CA PHE A 12 7.27 46.75 26.90
C PHE A 12 7.56 45.38 27.52
N CYS A 13 7.75 45.29 28.84
CA CYS A 13 7.95 44.02 29.55
C CYS A 13 6.73 43.09 29.49
N LEU A 14 5.50 43.65 29.53
CA LEU A 14 4.26 42.88 29.38
C LEU A 14 4.03 42.38 27.94
N GLY A 15 4.55 43.07 26.93
CA GLY A 15 4.46 42.67 25.52
C GLY A 15 5.31 41.45 25.17
N VAL A 16 6.48 41.28 25.82
CA VAL A 16 7.38 40.13 25.52
C VAL A 16 6.89 38.84 26.19
N ALA A 17 6.18 38.93 27.31
CA ALA A 17 5.65 37.75 28.01
C ALA A 17 4.48 37.07 27.28
N GLY A 18 3.77 37.79 26.40
CA GLY A 18 2.65 37.23 25.62
C GLY A 18 3.05 36.42 24.39
N LEU A 19 4.32 36.51 23.95
CA LEU A 19 4.80 35.81 22.75
C LEU A 19 5.36 34.41 23.01
N ALA A 20 5.53 34.02 24.28
CA ALA A 20 6.07 32.70 24.64
C ALA A 20 4.99 31.60 24.70
N LEU A 21 3.70 31.93 24.68
CA LEU A 21 2.59 30.98 24.78
C LEU A 21 1.87 30.73 23.44
N ALA A 22 2.59 30.88 22.35
CA ALA A 22 2.19 30.39 21.03
C ALA A 22 3.35 29.66 20.37
N ALA A 23 4.10 28.87 21.15
CA ALA A 23 4.83 27.74 20.60
C ALA A 23 3.76 26.79 20.04
N GLN A 24 3.31 27.07 18.81
CA GLN A 24 2.62 26.08 17.99
C GLN A 24 3.49 24.84 18.08
N GLU A 25 2.96 23.76 18.66
CA GLU A 25 3.59 22.46 18.59
C GLU A 25 3.90 22.22 17.12
N GLN A 26 5.18 22.34 16.78
CA GLN A 26 5.64 22.06 15.45
C GLN A 26 5.23 20.61 15.21
N PRO A 27 4.40 20.33 14.18
CA PRO A 27 3.96 18.97 13.91
C PRO A 27 5.21 18.08 13.89
N PRO A 28 5.14 16.89 14.50
CA PRO A 28 6.28 15.99 14.54
C PRO A 28 6.85 15.86 13.12
N ALA A 29 8.17 15.93 13.01
CA ALA A 29 8.85 15.81 11.72
C ALA A 29 8.34 14.55 11.00
N PRO A 30 8.14 14.60 9.67
CA PRO A 30 7.64 13.46 8.92
C PRO A 30 8.57 12.26 9.17
N VAL A 31 7.99 11.15 9.61
CA VAL A 31 8.73 9.90 9.81
C VAL A 31 9.21 9.44 8.44
N PRO A 32 10.52 9.21 8.24
CA PRO A 32 11.03 8.67 6.97
C PRO A 32 10.33 7.35 6.68
N ALA A 33 9.85 7.17 5.45
CA ALA A 33 9.33 5.88 5.02
C ALA A 33 10.44 4.82 5.15
N ASP A 34 10.15 3.71 5.83
CA ASP A 34 11.08 2.58 5.93
C ASP A 34 11.21 1.92 4.55
N PRO A 35 12.41 1.93 3.92
CA PRO A 35 12.63 1.29 2.63
C PRO A 35 12.37 -0.22 2.64
N ALA A 36 12.41 -0.86 3.82
CA ALA A 36 12.18 -2.29 3.98
C ALA A 36 10.71 -2.66 4.19
N ALA A 37 9.81 -1.70 4.35
CA ALA A 37 8.37 -1.96 4.57
C ALA A 37 7.72 -2.74 3.41
N THR A 38 8.32 -2.71 2.21
CA THR A 38 7.83 -3.41 1.01
C THR A 38 8.54 -4.73 0.75
N ASN A 39 9.48 -5.13 1.59
CA ASN A 39 10.16 -6.43 1.46
C ASN A 39 9.24 -7.54 1.96
N PHE A 40 8.35 -8.02 1.09
CA PHE A 40 7.57 -9.22 1.36
C PHE A 40 8.49 -10.44 1.38
N ALA A 41 8.67 -11.04 2.57
CA ALA A 41 9.56 -12.18 2.77
C ALA A 41 9.06 -13.49 2.13
N ALA A 42 7.76 -13.58 1.81
CA ALA A 42 7.15 -14.78 1.24
C ALA A 42 7.02 -14.64 -0.28
N ALA A 43 7.62 -15.58 -1.01
CA ALA A 43 7.33 -15.76 -2.43
C ALA A 43 5.87 -16.19 -2.63
N TYR A 44 5.30 -15.85 -3.79
CA TYR A 44 3.97 -16.33 -4.14
C TYR A 44 3.96 -17.87 -4.17
N PRO A 45 2.91 -18.55 -3.64
CA PRO A 45 2.88 -19.99 -3.52
C PRO A 45 3.18 -20.68 -4.85
N SER A 46 4.03 -21.71 -4.85
CA SER A 46 4.37 -22.37 -6.11
C SER A 46 3.18 -23.19 -6.64
N VAL A 47 3.02 -23.22 -7.96
CA VAL A 47 1.96 -24.03 -8.60
C VAL A 47 2.06 -25.51 -8.20
N LYS A 48 3.28 -26.02 -7.96
CA LYS A 48 3.52 -27.42 -7.57
C LYS A 48 2.93 -27.76 -6.20
N GLU A 49 2.81 -26.81 -5.29
CA GLU A 49 2.20 -27.01 -3.97
C GLU A 49 0.68 -27.00 -4.00
N LYS A 50 0.08 -26.48 -5.09
CA LYS A 50 -1.37 -26.28 -5.21
C LYS A 50 -2.03 -27.25 -6.18
N LEU A 51 -1.27 -27.81 -7.11
CA LEU A 51 -1.80 -28.78 -8.06
C LEU A 51 -2.04 -30.15 -7.41
N PRO A 52 -3.09 -30.88 -7.86
CA PRO A 52 -3.21 -32.28 -7.53
C PRO A 52 -2.02 -33.07 -8.10
N PRO A 53 -1.80 -34.31 -7.63
CA PRO A 53 -0.77 -35.18 -8.19
C PRO A 53 -0.92 -35.32 -9.71
N LEU A 54 0.21 -35.47 -10.40
CA LEU A 54 0.20 -35.72 -11.84
C LEU A 54 -0.56 -37.03 -12.13
N PRO A 55 -1.55 -37.00 -13.06
CA PRO A 55 -2.28 -38.19 -13.46
C PRO A 55 -1.34 -39.25 -14.04
N VAL A 56 -1.53 -40.50 -13.65
CA VAL A 56 -0.74 -41.64 -14.12
C VAL A 56 -1.56 -42.43 -15.15
N PRO A 57 -1.00 -42.71 -16.34
CA PRO A 57 -1.71 -43.45 -17.37
C PRO A 57 -2.05 -44.87 -16.93
N PRO A 58 -3.15 -45.45 -17.42
CA PRO A 58 -3.52 -46.83 -17.12
C PRO A 58 -2.52 -47.80 -17.77
N ALA A 59 -2.37 -48.99 -17.18
CA ALA A 59 -1.47 -50.02 -17.70
C ALA A 59 -1.89 -50.59 -19.07
N SER A 60 -3.15 -50.42 -19.45
CA SER A 60 -3.70 -50.84 -20.74
C SER A 60 -4.82 -49.92 -21.19
N MET A 61 -4.91 -49.68 -22.50
CA MET A 61 -6.00 -48.91 -23.11
C MET A 61 -7.28 -49.73 -23.30
N ASN A 62 -7.23 -51.05 -23.07
CA ASN A 62 -8.39 -51.94 -23.18
C ASN A 62 -9.29 -51.87 -21.92
N ASP A 63 -8.80 -51.30 -20.83
CA ASP A 63 -9.62 -51.01 -19.65
C ASP A 63 -10.29 -49.65 -19.81
N ALA A 64 -11.47 -49.66 -20.41
CA ALA A 64 -12.25 -48.45 -20.68
C ALA A 64 -12.55 -47.64 -19.40
N LYS A 65 -12.71 -48.30 -18.24
CA LYS A 65 -12.97 -47.61 -16.97
C LYS A 65 -11.72 -46.89 -16.47
N ALA A 66 -10.57 -47.54 -16.53
CA ALA A 66 -9.30 -46.93 -16.15
C ALA A 66 -8.91 -45.79 -17.11
N THR A 67 -9.15 -45.94 -18.41
CA THR A 67 -8.93 -44.87 -19.40
C THR A 67 -9.85 -43.67 -19.14
N ALA A 68 -11.13 -43.88 -18.88
CA ALA A 68 -12.05 -42.78 -18.55
C ALA A 68 -11.64 -42.04 -17.27
N ALA A 69 -11.22 -42.78 -16.23
CA ALA A 69 -10.73 -42.18 -14.99
C ALA A 69 -9.45 -41.36 -15.21
N TYR A 70 -8.52 -41.85 -16.03
CA TYR A 70 -7.32 -41.11 -16.38
C TYR A 70 -7.63 -39.80 -17.12
N ILE A 71 -8.54 -39.83 -18.10
CA ILE A 71 -8.97 -38.62 -18.83
C ILE A 71 -9.57 -37.60 -17.88
N ALA A 72 -10.45 -38.03 -16.97
CA ALA A 72 -11.05 -37.16 -15.96
C ALA A 72 -9.99 -36.57 -15.01
N ALA A 73 -8.98 -37.35 -14.62
CA ALA A 73 -7.87 -36.86 -13.80
C ALA A 73 -7.01 -35.83 -14.52
N VAL A 74 -6.75 -36.01 -15.83
CA VAL A 74 -6.05 -35.02 -16.66
C VAL A 74 -6.84 -33.72 -16.77
N ASP A 75 -8.14 -33.79 -17.06
CA ASP A 75 -9.01 -32.61 -17.12
C ASP A 75 -9.04 -31.87 -15.77
N ALA A 76 -9.17 -32.58 -14.65
CA ALA A 76 -9.13 -32.00 -13.32
C ALA A 76 -7.79 -31.32 -13.01
N TYR A 77 -6.67 -31.93 -13.39
CA TYR A 77 -5.34 -31.35 -13.23
C TYR A 77 -5.20 -30.04 -14.02
N LEU A 78 -5.66 -30.02 -15.27
CA LEU A 78 -5.64 -28.80 -16.11
C LEU A 78 -6.54 -27.69 -15.55
N LYS A 79 -7.73 -28.04 -15.06
CA LYS A 79 -8.63 -27.09 -14.40
C LYS A 79 -8.03 -26.51 -13.14
N ALA A 80 -7.33 -27.33 -12.33
CA ALA A 80 -6.61 -26.84 -11.16
C ALA A 80 -5.48 -25.88 -11.54
N ALA A 81 -4.75 -26.16 -12.62
CA ALA A 81 -3.72 -25.25 -13.14
C ALA A 81 -4.29 -23.93 -13.63
N GLN A 82 -5.42 -23.95 -14.32
CA GLN A 82 -6.11 -22.72 -14.70
C GLN A 82 -6.58 -21.94 -13.47
N GLY A 83 -7.17 -22.62 -12.48
CA GLY A 83 -7.61 -21.98 -11.24
C GLY A 83 -6.48 -21.29 -10.47
N TYR A 84 -5.26 -21.84 -10.51
CA TYR A 84 -4.07 -21.18 -9.96
C TYR A 84 -3.77 -19.85 -10.69
N ILE A 85 -3.83 -19.83 -12.03
CA ILE A 85 -3.62 -18.61 -12.82
C ILE A 85 -4.72 -17.58 -12.53
N ASP A 86 -5.98 -18.02 -12.48
CA ASP A 86 -7.11 -17.13 -12.24
C ASP A 86 -7.03 -16.48 -10.85
N ALA A 87 -6.70 -17.26 -9.82
CA ALA A 87 -6.48 -16.75 -8.47
C ALA A 87 -5.31 -15.76 -8.41
N SER A 88 -4.17 -16.12 -9.03
CA SER A 88 -3.00 -15.24 -9.10
C SER A 88 -3.32 -13.92 -9.81
N GLY A 89 -4.10 -13.97 -10.89
CA GLY A 89 -4.55 -12.78 -11.60
C GLY A 89 -5.45 -11.89 -10.76
N ASN A 90 -6.36 -12.46 -9.96
CA ASN A 90 -7.21 -11.70 -9.04
C ASN A 90 -6.39 -10.97 -7.98
N ASP A 91 -5.38 -11.62 -7.41
CA ASP A 91 -4.49 -11.01 -6.42
C ASP A 91 -3.69 -9.85 -7.03
N VAL A 92 -3.14 -10.03 -8.24
CA VAL A 92 -2.44 -8.97 -8.97
C VAL A 92 -3.36 -7.77 -9.22
N ASN A 93 -4.60 -8.02 -9.65
CA ASN A 93 -5.58 -6.96 -9.88
C ASN A 93 -5.93 -6.21 -8.59
N PHE A 94 -6.02 -6.91 -7.46
CA PHE A 94 -6.22 -6.29 -6.15
C PHE A 94 -5.03 -5.40 -5.77
N ILE A 95 -3.80 -5.90 -5.88
CA ILE A 95 -2.57 -5.12 -5.61
C ILE A 95 -2.49 -3.87 -6.49
N ILE A 96 -2.84 -3.98 -7.77
CA ILE A 96 -2.88 -2.82 -8.68
C ILE A 96 -3.87 -1.76 -8.20
N ARG A 97 -5.05 -2.18 -7.71
CA ARG A 97 -6.06 -1.26 -7.17
C ARG A 97 -5.55 -0.52 -5.95
N GLU A 98 -5.00 -1.24 -4.98
CA GLU A 98 -4.41 -0.66 -3.77
C GLU A 98 -3.30 0.35 -4.11
N ARG A 99 -2.44 0.00 -5.07
CA ARG A 99 -1.40 0.90 -5.58
C ARG A 99 -1.99 2.17 -6.19
N ASN A 100 -3.06 2.06 -6.99
CA ASN A 100 -3.70 3.22 -7.58
C ASN A 100 -4.32 4.13 -6.52
N THR A 101 -4.96 3.57 -5.49
CA THR A 101 -5.48 4.32 -4.34
C THR A 101 -4.37 5.05 -3.57
N ALA A 102 -3.21 4.41 -3.39
CA ALA A 102 -2.05 5.05 -2.76
C ALA A 102 -1.54 6.24 -3.59
N ILE A 103 -1.48 6.11 -4.92
CA ILE A 103 -1.10 7.21 -5.84
C ILE A 103 -2.10 8.37 -5.72
N GLU A 104 -3.40 8.08 -5.73
CA GLU A 104 -4.43 9.11 -5.61
C GLU A 104 -4.31 9.85 -4.28
N SER A 105 -4.11 9.13 -3.19
CA SER A 105 -3.89 9.71 -1.86
C SER A 105 -2.65 10.62 -1.84
N ALA A 106 -1.55 10.19 -2.45
CA ALA A 106 -0.34 11.01 -2.56
C ALA A 106 -0.57 12.29 -3.38
N ASN A 107 -1.29 12.18 -4.50
CA ASN A 107 -1.64 13.34 -5.33
C ASN A 107 -2.53 14.33 -4.55
N GLN A 108 -3.49 13.84 -3.75
CA GLN A 108 -4.32 14.68 -2.89
C GLN A 108 -3.48 15.42 -1.83
N VAL A 109 -2.50 14.75 -1.21
CA VAL A 109 -1.58 15.40 -0.26
C VAL A 109 -0.81 16.55 -0.93
N VAL A 110 -0.28 16.33 -2.13
CA VAL A 110 0.43 17.38 -2.90
C VAL A 110 -0.52 18.52 -3.28
N ALA A 111 -1.72 18.20 -3.77
CA ALA A 111 -2.71 19.21 -4.13
C ALA A 111 -3.12 20.07 -2.93
N ASN A 112 -3.34 19.46 -1.76
CA ASN A 112 -3.67 20.17 -0.53
C ASN A 112 -2.52 21.08 -0.06
N TYR A 113 -1.27 20.62 -0.19
CA TYR A 113 -0.09 21.44 0.09
C TYR A 113 -0.01 22.66 -0.84
N ASN A 114 -0.14 22.46 -2.15
CA ASN A 114 -0.10 23.53 -3.13
C ASN A 114 -1.23 24.54 -2.92
N ALA A 115 -2.45 24.07 -2.64
CA ALA A 115 -3.60 24.90 -2.35
C ALA A 115 -3.43 25.73 -1.08
N PHE A 116 -2.88 25.14 -0.01
CA PHE A 116 -2.60 25.84 1.25
C PHE A 116 -1.66 27.04 1.02
N PHE A 117 -0.62 26.86 0.21
CA PHE A 117 0.35 27.91 -0.09
C PHE A 117 -0.01 28.77 -1.32
N LYS A 118 -1.17 28.54 -1.95
CA LYS A 118 -1.59 29.18 -3.21
C LYS A 118 -0.50 29.13 -4.30
N LEU A 119 0.27 28.05 -4.32
CA LEU A 119 1.28 27.83 -5.34
C LEU A 119 0.53 27.48 -6.62
N GLU A 120 0.40 28.45 -7.53
CA GLU A 120 -0.13 28.16 -8.86
C GLU A 120 0.75 27.09 -9.52
N GLU A 121 0.12 26.09 -10.14
CA GLU A 121 0.83 25.19 -11.04
C GLU A 121 1.48 26.05 -12.12
N LYS A 122 2.81 26.24 -12.04
CA LYS A 122 3.58 26.76 -13.17
C LYS A 122 3.46 25.73 -14.29
N LYS A 123 2.54 25.99 -15.21
CA LYS A 123 2.38 25.29 -16.49
C LYS A 123 3.68 25.32 -17.30
#